data_AF-A0A9N9D676-F1
#
_entry.id   AF-A0A9N9D676-F1
#
_cell.length_a   1.000
_cell.length_b   1.000
_cell.length_c   1.000
_cell.angle_alpha   90.00
_cell.angle_beta   90.00
_cell.angle_gamma   90.00
#
_symmetry.space_group_name_H-M   'P 1'
#
loop_
_entity.id
_entity.type
_entity.pdbx_description
1 polymer ?
#
loop_
_entity_poly.entity_id
_entity_poly.type
_entity_poly.pdbx_seq_one_letter_code
_entity_poly.pdbx_strand_id
1 'polypeptide(L)'
;MDVVMSDGEPQSTSTQKTSSIGSSFGMNPVTECTYGSTFWPQISCFVRSAMQTDMQIERPLHTFSHEELYRSIYWMCWQGFQKRLYADLTSVIEESLNTLEKQLENIQQMELWLEKFKQICVNHARATDILGSVFAYLDKTYIQYALHENLRDILVERFQHLILEKSEMRAIFVFSMILDSPEAFSLDLVVGTVEALYKINPDNIYLNPTLFQNSIKNMTIPCNLDDIRHRHVTLEAKYQLERLKNEGWEPGFSQLKRPSAVIEEDDTQVKSSKRQHHSS
;
A
#
# COMPACT_ATOMS: atom_id res chain seq x y z
N MET A 1 39.72 -57.67 47.85
CA MET A 1 39.16 -58.55 46.81
C MET A 1 38.29 -57.69 45.93
N ASP A 2 38.68 -57.66 44.67
CA ASP A 2 38.24 -56.82 43.56
C ASP A 2 36.73 -56.78 43.31
N VAL A 3 36.30 -55.74 42.59
CA VAL A 3 35.56 -55.78 41.30
C VAL A 3 35.02 -54.34 41.06
N VAL A 4 35.74 -53.51 40.28
CA VAL A 4 35.57 -53.22 38.84
C VAL A 4 34.37 -52.31 38.52
N MET A 5 34.71 -51.20 37.85
CA MET A 5 33.82 -50.19 37.29
C MET A 5 32.98 -50.71 36.12
N SER A 6 31.78 -50.17 35.93
CA SER A 6 31.16 -50.06 34.60
C SER A 6 30.14 -48.91 34.55
N ASP A 7 30.11 -48.27 33.39
CA ASP A 7 29.51 -46.99 33.03
C ASP A 7 27.97 -46.93 33.09
N GLY A 8 27.47 -45.71 33.32
CA GLY A 8 26.09 -45.31 33.06
C GLY A 8 25.99 -43.80 32.91
N GLU A 9 25.87 -43.31 31.67
CA GLU A 9 25.61 -41.92 31.30
C GLU A 9 24.34 -41.36 31.99
N PRO A 10 24.27 -40.06 32.33
CA PRO A 10 23.01 -39.42 32.63
C PRO A 10 22.39 -38.84 31.35
N GLN A 11 21.22 -39.39 31.00
CA GLN A 11 20.31 -38.87 29.97
C GLN A 11 19.92 -37.41 30.21
N SER A 12 20.09 -36.61 29.17
CA SER A 12 19.56 -35.27 28.99
C SER A 12 18.03 -35.25 29.08
N THR A 13 17.47 -34.64 30.13
CA THR A 13 16.07 -34.23 30.15
C THR A 13 15.98 -32.71 29.99
N SER A 14 15.64 -32.33 28.76
CA SER A 14 15.31 -30.97 28.34
C SER A 14 14.12 -30.46 29.16
N THR A 15 14.36 -29.47 30.03
CA THR A 15 13.29 -28.66 30.62
C THR A 15 13.29 -27.32 29.92
N GLN A 16 12.27 -27.13 29.08
CA GLN A 16 11.95 -25.87 28.42
C GLN A 16 11.87 -24.74 29.46
N LYS A 17 12.80 -23.77 29.37
CA LYS A 17 12.69 -22.52 30.10
C LYS A 17 11.58 -21.69 29.48
N THR A 18 10.44 -21.66 30.15
CA THR A 18 9.46 -20.59 30.04
C THR A 18 10.15 -19.27 30.40
N SER A 19 10.36 -18.41 29.41
CA SER A 19 10.89 -17.07 29.61
C SER A 19 9.82 -16.18 30.25
N SER A 20 9.68 -16.29 31.57
CA SER A 20 8.99 -15.30 32.37
C SER A 20 9.89 -14.06 32.48
N ILE A 21 9.42 -12.95 31.90
CA ILE A 21 10.07 -11.65 32.00
C ILE A 21 9.43 -10.94 33.19
N GLY A 22 10.19 -10.85 34.27
CA GLY A 22 9.84 -10.08 35.45
C GLY A 22 11.06 -9.94 36.33
N SER A 23 11.92 -8.94 36.07
CA SER A 23 12.71 -8.22 37.09
C SER A 23 13.89 -7.36 36.61
N SER A 24 14.35 -7.38 35.34
CA SER A 24 15.63 -6.69 35.01
C SER A 24 15.60 -5.59 33.93
N PHE A 25 14.42 -5.10 33.51
CA PHE A 25 14.36 -4.01 32.53
C PHE A 25 14.58 -2.61 33.11
N GLY A 26 15.01 -2.48 34.36
CA GLY A 26 15.46 -1.23 34.96
C GLY A 26 16.98 -1.23 35.10
N MET A 27 17.66 -0.25 34.48
CA MET A 27 19.04 0.16 34.83
C MET A 27 20.23 -0.64 34.28
N ASN A 28 20.11 -1.40 33.18
CA ASN A 28 21.32 -1.83 32.45
C ASN A 28 21.68 -0.81 31.35
N PRO A 29 22.96 -0.39 31.24
CA PRO A 29 23.38 0.53 30.19
C PRO A 29 23.12 -0.11 28.82
N VAL A 30 22.52 0.64 27.90
CA VAL A 30 22.37 0.19 26.52
C VAL A 30 23.76 0.26 25.89
N THR A 31 24.38 -0.91 25.75
CA THR A 31 25.58 -1.12 24.95
C THR A 31 25.16 -1.62 23.56
N GLU A 32 26.05 -1.52 22.58
CA GLU A 32 25.81 -2.06 21.23
C GLU A 32 25.42 -3.55 21.26
N CYS A 33 25.99 -4.31 22.19
CA CYS A 33 25.67 -5.72 22.39
C CYS A 33 24.22 -5.88 22.87
N THR A 34 23.83 -5.22 23.96
CA THR A 34 22.46 -5.31 24.51
C THR A 34 21.39 -4.78 23.57
N TYR A 35 21.72 -3.75 22.77
CA TYR A 35 20.84 -3.24 21.73
C TYR A 35 20.52 -4.35 20.71
N GLY A 36 21.55 -4.99 20.15
CA GLY A 36 21.39 -6.01 19.12
C GLY A 36 20.87 -7.36 19.64
N SER A 37 21.18 -7.74 20.87
CA SER A 37 20.80 -9.05 21.41
C SER A 37 19.45 -9.07 22.12
N THR A 38 19.00 -7.93 22.66
CA THR A 38 17.91 -7.91 23.65
C THR A 38 16.78 -6.96 23.26
N PHE A 39 17.10 -5.69 22.97
CA PHE A 39 16.07 -4.69 22.69
C PHE A 39 15.57 -4.74 21.24
N TRP A 40 16.49 -4.66 20.27
CA TRP A 40 16.14 -4.58 18.85
C TRP A 40 15.40 -5.80 18.30
N PRO A 41 15.73 -7.07 18.67
CA PRO A 41 14.98 -8.22 18.16
C PRO A 41 13.50 -8.20 18.53
N GLN A 42 13.16 -7.72 19.73
CA GLN A 42 11.77 -7.62 20.17
C GLN A 42 11.03 -6.52 19.41
N ILE A 43 11.66 -5.35 19.24
CA ILE A 43 11.08 -4.21 18.55
C ILE A 43 10.93 -4.48 17.05
N SER A 44 11.95 -5.03 16.40
CA SER A 44 11.87 -5.40 14.98
C SER A 44 10.83 -6.49 14.74
N CYS A 45 10.71 -7.49 15.63
CA CYS A 45 9.64 -8.49 15.56
C CYS A 45 8.27 -7.83 15.68
N PHE A 46 8.08 -6.91 16.63
CA PHE A 46 6.85 -6.14 16.77
C PHE A 46 6.51 -5.32 15.51
N VAL A 47 7.48 -4.60 14.95
CA VAL A 47 7.28 -3.80 13.73
C VAL A 47 6.89 -4.69 12.56
N ARG A 48 7.57 -5.82 12.36
CA ARG A 48 7.22 -6.78 11.30
C ARG A 48 5.81 -7.35 11.50
N SER A 49 5.48 -7.78 12.73
CA SER A 49 4.12 -8.23 13.05
C SER A 49 3.06 -7.13 12.86
N ALA A 50 3.38 -5.87 13.15
CA ALA A 50 2.46 -4.76 12.91
C ALA A 50 2.24 -4.53 11.42
N MET A 51 3.28 -4.66 10.59
CA MET A 51 3.21 -4.40 9.15
C MET A 51 2.69 -5.58 8.32
N GLN A 52 2.95 -6.82 8.75
CA GLN A 52 2.61 -8.03 8.01
C GLN A 52 1.52 -8.83 8.73
N THR A 53 0.33 -8.85 8.13
CA THR A 53 -0.83 -9.56 8.68
C THR A 53 -0.56 -11.06 8.88
N ASP A 54 0.22 -11.68 7.99
CA ASP A 54 0.55 -13.11 8.06
C ASP A 54 1.28 -13.46 9.37
N MET A 55 2.15 -12.57 9.85
CA MET A 55 2.88 -12.74 11.11
C MET A 55 2.00 -12.56 12.35
N GLN A 56 0.82 -11.91 12.23
CA GLN A 56 -0.11 -11.76 13.34
C GLN A 56 -0.85 -13.06 13.67
N ILE A 57 -0.86 -14.02 12.73
CA ILE A 57 -1.41 -15.36 12.96
C ILE A 57 -0.51 -16.14 13.93
N GLU A 58 0.81 -16.08 13.71
CA GLU A 58 1.79 -16.73 14.58
C GLU A 58 2.00 -15.98 15.90
N ARG A 59 2.02 -14.64 15.82
CA ARG A 59 2.24 -13.77 16.98
C ARG A 59 1.32 -12.55 16.95
N PRO A 60 0.12 -12.67 17.55
CA PRO A 60 -0.83 -11.57 17.59
C PRO A 60 -0.27 -10.32 18.29
N LEU A 61 -0.71 -9.13 17.85
CA LEU A 61 -0.22 -7.86 18.39
C LEU A 61 -0.49 -7.69 19.90
N HIS A 62 -1.56 -8.29 20.42
CA HIS A 62 -1.87 -8.24 21.85
C HIS A 62 -0.85 -8.98 22.73
N THR A 63 0.02 -9.81 22.15
CA THR A 63 1.10 -10.48 22.89
C THR A 63 2.26 -9.54 23.21
N PHE A 64 2.32 -8.37 22.58
CA PHE A 64 3.32 -7.35 22.85
C PHE A 64 2.76 -6.32 23.84
N SER A 65 3.49 -6.08 24.92
CA SER A 65 3.13 -5.00 25.85
C SER A 65 3.52 -3.65 25.27
N HIS A 66 2.52 -2.81 25.02
CA HIS A 66 2.71 -1.44 24.55
C HIS A 66 3.62 -0.64 25.49
N GLU A 67 3.40 -0.76 26.80
CA GLU A 67 4.18 -0.06 27.82
C GLU A 67 5.65 -0.50 27.83
N GLU A 68 5.91 -1.81 27.71
CA GLU A 68 7.28 -2.32 27.69
C GLU A 68 8.03 -1.89 26.43
N LEU A 69 7.37 -1.89 25.28
CA LEU A 69 7.94 -1.40 24.02
C LEU A 69 8.26 0.09 24.12
N TYR A 70 7.29 0.91 24.55
CA TYR A 70 7.48 2.35 24.71
C TYR A 70 8.61 2.65 25.70
N ARG A 71 8.65 1.98 26.85
CA ARG A 71 9.69 2.16 27.87
C ARG A 71 11.08 1.75 27.36
N SER A 72 11.15 0.68 26.57
CA SER A 72 12.40 0.23 25.93
C SER A 72 12.91 1.25 24.91
N ILE A 73 12.02 1.78 24.07
CA ILE A 73 12.34 2.82 23.08
C ILE A 73 12.81 4.10 23.77
N TYR A 74 12.06 4.55 24.78
CA TYR A 74 12.45 5.68 25.62
C TYR A 74 13.86 5.50 26.19
N TRP A 75 14.13 4.33 26.79
CA TRP A 75 15.43 4.04 27.39
C TRP A 75 16.57 4.08 26.36
N MET A 76 16.38 3.49 25.18
CA MET A 76 17.39 3.53 24.12
C MET A 76 17.65 4.95 23.60
N CYS A 77 16.60 5.75 23.43
CA CYS A 77 16.75 7.15 23.03
C CYS A 77 17.51 7.95 24.10
N TRP A 78 17.17 7.77 25.38
CA TRP A 78 17.88 8.42 26.49
C TRP A 78 19.37 8.08 26.52
N GLN A 79 19.74 6.86 26.14
CA GLN A 79 21.13 6.39 26.09
C GLN A 79 21.85 6.78 24.77
N GLY A 80 21.24 7.57 23.90
CA GLY A 80 21.85 8.10 22.67
C GLY A 80 21.74 7.20 21.43
N PHE A 81 20.96 6.12 21.48
CA PHE A 81 20.78 5.19 20.36
C PHE A 81 19.72 5.64 19.34
N GLN A 82 19.16 6.85 19.46
CA GLN A 82 18.07 7.32 18.59
C GLN A 82 18.37 7.24 17.09
N LYS A 83 19.60 7.57 16.66
CA LYS A 83 20.00 7.53 15.25
C LYS A 83 19.99 6.12 14.68
N ARG A 84 20.54 5.19 15.45
CA ARG A 84 20.60 3.77 15.09
C ARG A 84 19.20 3.16 15.09
N LEU A 85 18.42 3.43 16.14
CA LEU A 85 17.04 2.97 16.24
C LEU A 85 16.19 3.45 15.06
N TYR A 86 16.35 4.70 14.64
CA TYR A 86 15.68 5.23 13.46
C TYR A 86 16.12 4.51 12.17
N ALA A 87 17.42 4.36 11.92
CA ALA A 87 17.92 3.69 10.74
C ALA A 87 17.43 2.23 10.64
N ASP A 88 17.48 1.51 11.77
CA ASP A 88 17.03 0.13 11.85
C ASP A 88 15.50 0.02 11.69
N LEU A 89 14.73 0.97 12.25
CA LEU A 89 13.27 1.06 12.07
C LEU A 89 12.90 1.24 10.60
N THR A 90 13.49 2.23 9.93
CA THR A 90 13.22 2.50 8.51
C THR A 90 13.59 1.30 7.64
N SER A 91 14.74 0.67 7.90
CA SER A 91 15.17 -0.54 7.20
C SER A 91 14.15 -1.69 7.32
N VAL A 92 13.62 -1.95 8.53
CA VAL A 92 12.60 -2.99 8.74
C VAL A 92 11.27 -2.64 8.08
N ILE A 93 10.87 -1.36 8.08
CA ILE A 93 9.66 -0.90 7.37
C ILE A 93 9.81 -1.16 5.87
N GLU A 94 10.93 -0.76 5.28
CA GLU A 94 11.22 -0.94 3.85
C GLU A 94 11.29 -2.43 3.47
N GLU A 95 11.95 -3.26 4.27
CA GLU A 95 12.00 -4.72 4.09
C GLU A 95 10.59 -5.34 4.12
N SER A 96 9.78 -4.90 5.09
CA SER A 96 8.42 -5.42 5.28
C SER A 96 7.52 -5.05 4.10
N LEU A 97 7.56 -3.80 3.64
CA LEU A 97 6.79 -3.31 2.50
C LEU A 97 7.23 -3.97 1.19
N ASN A 98 8.53 -4.12 0.95
CA ASN A 98 9.03 -4.81 -0.24
C ASN A 98 8.58 -6.29 -0.29
N THR A 99 8.52 -6.95 0.87
CA THR A 99 7.99 -8.32 0.94
C THR A 99 6.50 -8.36 0.56
N LEU A 100 5.70 -7.44 1.09
CA LEU A 100 4.27 -7.33 0.78
C LEU A 100 4.03 -7.01 -0.70
N GLU A 101 4.85 -6.14 -1.29
CA GLU A 101 4.74 -5.81 -2.70
C GLU A 101 5.04 -7.00 -3.60
N LYS A 102 6.11 -7.75 -3.33
CA LYS A 102 6.42 -8.98 -4.07
C LYS A 102 5.29 -10.00 -3.96
N GLN A 103 4.66 -10.13 -2.78
CA GLN A 103 3.48 -10.98 -2.63
C GLN A 103 2.33 -10.51 -3.51
N LEU A 104 2.12 -9.20 -3.60
CA LEU A 104 1.05 -8.59 -4.38
C LEU A 104 1.28 -8.71 -5.90
N GLU A 105 2.51 -8.53 -6.37
CA GLU A 105 2.90 -8.68 -7.78
C GLU A 105 2.66 -10.10 -8.30
N ASN A 106 2.90 -11.11 -7.46
CA ASN A 106 2.72 -12.52 -7.83
C ASN A 106 1.25 -12.94 -8.04
N ILE A 107 0.28 -12.16 -7.58
CA ILE A 107 -1.15 -12.53 -7.67
C ILE A 107 -1.69 -12.13 -9.04
N GLN A 108 -2.10 -13.10 -9.86
CA GLN A 108 -2.67 -12.84 -11.19
C GLN A 108 -4.18 -12.58 -11.18
N GLN A 109 -4.92 -13.20 -10.26
CA GLN A 109 -6.38 -13.06 -10.17
C GLN A 109 -6.78 -11.71 -9.55
N MET A 110 -7.69 -10.99 -10.19
CA MET A 110 -8.05 -9.61 -9.77
C MET A 110 -8.78 -9.54 -8.44
N GLU A 111 -9.72 -10.45 -8.20
CA GLU A 111 -10.47 -10.50 -6.93
C GLU A 111 -9.53 -10.79 -5.75
N LEU A 112 -8.68 -11.81 -5.89
CA LEU A 112 -7.71 -12.19 -4.86
C LEU A 112 -6.64 -11.11 -4.65
N TRP A 113 -6.23 -10.43 -5.72
CA TRP A 113 -5.32 -9.29 -5.64
C TRP A 113 -5.95 -8.15 -4.86
N LEU A 114 -7.22 -7.80 -5.14
CA LEU A 114 -7.93 -6.75 -4.44
C LEU A 114 -8.12 -7.10 -2.95
N GLU A 115 -8.38 -8.36 -2.63
CA GLU A 115 -8.47 -8.83 -1.25
C GLU A 115 -7.15 -8.68 -0.49
N LYS A 116 -6.02 -9.14 -1.06
CA LYS A 116 -4.71 -8.95 -0.44
C LYS A 116 -4.35 -7.46 -0.37
N PHE A 117 -4.68 -6.68 -1.38
CA PHE A 117 -4.46 -5.23 -1.42
C PHE A 117 -5.25 -4.50 -0.32
N LYS A 118 -6.54 -4.84 -0.13
CA LYS A 118 -7.36 -4.36 1.01
C LYS A 118 -6.67 -4.68 2.33
N GLN A 119 -6.27 -5.94 2.53
CA GLN A 119 -5.63 -6.37 3.77
C GLN A 119 -4.36 -5.56 4.05
N ILE A 120 -3.52 -5.33 3.03
CA ILE A 120 -2.31 -4.52 3.12
C ILE A 120 -2.66 -3.07 3.50
N CYS A 121 -3.63 -2.44 2.83
CA CYS A 121 -4.03 -1.06 3.12
C CYS A 121 -4.59 -0.90 4.53
N VAL A 122 -5.55 -1.75 4.93
CA VAL A 122 -6.16 -1.74 6.26
C VAL A 122 -5.10 -1.95 7.34
N ASN A 123 -4.21 -2.92 7.13
CA ASN A 123 -3.17 -3.23 8.10
C ASN A 123 -2.14 -2.10 8.19
N HIS A 124 -1.73 -1.50 7.07
CA HIS A 124 -0.80 -0.37 7.07
C HIS A 124 -1.39 0.86 7.78
N ALA A 125 -2.67 1.18 7.55
CA ALA A 125 -3.35 2.27 8.24
C ALA A 125 -3.38 2.05 9.76
N ARG A 126 -3.62 0.80 10.21
CA ARG A 126 -3.59 0.42 11.62
C ARG A 126 -2.17 0.46 12.20
N ALA A 127 -1.21 -0.10 11.47
CA ALA A 127 0.19 -0.13 11.86
C ALA A 127 0.74 1.28 12.05
N THR A 128 0.35 2.22 11.19
CA THR A 128 0.75 3.64 11.31
C THR A 128 0.31 4.25 12.63
N ASP A 129 -0.93 4.01 13.07
CA ASP A 129 -1.43 4.50 14.35
C ASP A 129 -0.69 3.84 15.53
N ILE A 130 -0.48 2.52 15.48
CA ILE A 130 0.20 1.74 16.52
C ILE A 130 1.67 2.16 16.65
N LEU A 131 2.41 2.19 15.54
CA LEU A 131 3.81 2.59 15.51
C LEU A 131 3.98 4.04 15.95
N GLY A 132 3.10 4.94 15.51
CA GLY A 132 3.08 6.33 15.98
C GLY A 132 2.98 6.44 17.51
N SER A 133 2.16 5.60 18.14
CA SER A 133 2.03 5.59 19.61
C SER A 133 3.24 5.00 20.33
N VAL A 134 3.79 3.89 19.84
CA VAL A 134 4.90 3.16 20.47
C VAL A 134 6.23 3.92 20.31
N PHE A 135 6.43 4.56 19.15
CA PHE A 135 7.63 5.32 18.84
C PHE A 135 7.48 6.83 19.11
N ALA A 136 6.42 7.26 19.79
CA ALA A 136 6.13 8.68 20.03
C ALA A 136 7.30 9.46 20.65
N TYR A 137 8.12 8.81 21.50
CA TYR A 137 9.30 9.45 22.07
C TYR A 137 10.43 9.64 21.04
N LEU A 138 10.71 8.62 20.21
CA LEU A 138 11.69 8.73 19.12
C LEU A 138 11.25 9.78 18.11
N ASP A 139 9.96 9.80 17.76
CA ASP A 139 9.38 10.77 16.84
C ASP A 139 9.61 12.20 17.34
N LYS A 140 9.27 12.49 18.60
CA LYS A 140 9.45 13.83 19.18
C LYS A 140 10.91 14.24 19.36
N THR A 141 11.76 13.33 19.83
CA THR A 141 13.12 13.68 20.27
C THR A 141 14.17 13.63 19.18
N TYR A 142 13.92 12.87 18.11
CA TYR A 142 14.86 12.71 17.02
C TYR A 142 14.26 13.08 15.66
N ILE A 143 13.13 12.50 15.28
CA ILE A 143 12.58 12.69 13.93
C ILE A 143 12.12 14.15 13.74
N GLN A 144 11.24 14.65 14.61
CA GLN A 144 10.75 16.02 14.54
C GLN A 144 11.84 17.05 14.89
N TYR A 145 12.64 16.77 15.93
CA TYR A 145 13.62 17.74 16.42
C TYR A 145 14.87 17.84 15.54
N ALA A 146 15.41 16.71 15.07
CA ALA A 146 16.68 16.67 14.34
C ALA A 146 16.53 16.52 12.83
N LEU A 147 15.47 15.84 12.36
CA LEU A 147 15.22 15.64 10.92
C LEU A 147 14.16 16.59 10.37
N HIS A 148 13.36 17.22 11.24
CA HIS A 148 12.22 18.07 10.85
C HIS A 148 11.15 17.33 10.04
N GLU A 149 11.01 16.03 10.30
CA GLU A 149 10.02 15.15 9.68
C GLU A 149 9.05 14.60 10.73
N ASN A 150 8.04 13.84 10.29
CA ASN A 150 7.13 13.10 11.16
C ASN A 150 7.13 11.61 10.81
N LEU A 151 7.12 10.73 11.82
CA LEU A 151 7.08 9.28 11.59
C LEU A 151 5.87 8.83 10.77
N ARG A 152 4.70 9.46 10.97
CA ARG A 152 3.50 9.18 10.17
C ARG A 152 3.75 9.48 8.71
N ASP A 153 4.33 10.63 8.40
CA ASP A 153 4.58 11.06 7.02
C ASP A 153 5.59 10.14 6.35
N ILE A 154 6.65 9.73 7.06
CA ILE A 154 7.63 8.75 6.59
C ILE A 154 6.95 7.41 6.27
N LEU A 155 6.08 6.92 7.15
CA LEU A 155 5.35 5.67 6.93
C LEU A 155 4.44 5.75 5.70
N VAL A 156 3.71 6.87 5.56
CA VAL A 156 2.83 7.12 4.41
C VAL A 156 3.66 7.22 3.12
N GLU A 157 4.73 8.01 3.10
CA GLU A 157 5.61 8.17 1.93
C GLU A 157 6.17 6.82 1.48
N ARG A 158 6.67 6.01 2.42
CA ARG A 158 7.22 4.68 2.10
C ARG A 158 6.16 3.74 1.55
N PHE A 159 4.93 3.80 2.05
CA PHE A 159 3.82 3.02 1.50
C PHE A 159 3.46 3.47 0.08
N GLN A 160 3.39 4.79 -0.15
CA GLN A 160 3.12 5.37 -1.47
C GLN A 160 4.15 4.87 -2.48
N HIS A 161 5.44 5.01 -2.17
CA HIS A 161 6.52 4.66 -3.07
C HIS A 161 6.67 3.14 -3.30
N LEU A 162 6.59 2.33 -2.23
CA LEU A 162 6.90 0.91 -2.33
C LEU A 162 5.71 0.04 -2.71
N ILE A 163 4.48 0.45 -2.38
CA ILE A 163 3.26 -0.33 -2.67
C ILE A 163 2.44 0.37 -3.77
N LEU A 164 2.04 1.62 -3.54
CA LEU A 164 1.01 2.24 -4.35
C LEU A 164 1.51 2.58 -5.75
N GLU A 165 2.67 3.23 -5.90
CA GLU A 165 3.23 3.60 -7.20
C GLU A 165 3.41 2.37 -8.11
N LYS A 166 3.88 1.25 -7.55
CA LYS A 166 4.06 0.00 -8.30
C LYS A 166 2.73 -0.66 -8.69
N SER A 167 1.69 -0.47 -7.87
CA SER A 167 0.37 -1.03 -8.07
C SER A 167 -0.63 -0.07 -8.74
N GLU A 168 -0.22 1.16 -9.06
CA GLU A 168 -1.10 2.29 -9.39
C GLU A 168 -1.97 1.97 -10.60
N MET A 169 -1.33 1.54 -11.70
CA MET A 169 -2.04 1.21 -12.95
C MET A 169 -3.05 0.08 -12.74
N ARG A 170 -2.69 -0.94 -11.95
CA ARG A 170 -3.57 -2.06 -11.66
C ARG A 170 -4.73 -1.66 -10.76
N ALA A 171 -4.48 -0.82 -9.76
CA ALA A 171 -5.51 -0.28 -8.88
C ALA A 171 -6.54 0.54 -9.67
N ILE A 172 -6.09 1.44 -10.55
CA ILE A 172 -6.97 2.23 -11.44
C ILE A 172 -7.83 1.31 -12.29
N PHE A 173 -7.22 0.32 -12.95
CA PHE A 173 -7.94 -0.64 -13.78
C PHE A 173 -9.02 -1.41 -13.00
N VAL A 174 -8.67 -1.97 -11.84
CA VAL A 174 -9.60 -2.73 -11.00
C VAL A 174 -10.74 -1.83 -10.50
N PHE A 175 -10.45 -0.59 -10.12
CA PHE A 175 -11.46 0.36 -9.66
C PHE A 175 -12.42 0.78 -10.79
N SER A 176 -11.92 0.98 -12.00
CA SER A 176 -12.76 1.21 -13.18
C SER A 176 -13.65 0.01 -13.48
N MET A 177 -13.11 -1.22 -13.43
CA MET A 177 -13.89 -2.44 -13.60
C MET A 177 -15.01 -2.59 -12.56
N ILE A 178 -14.78 -2.20 -11.30
CA ILE A 178 -15.79 -2.22 -10.24
C ILE A 178 -16.97 -1.29 -10.59
N LEU A 179 -16.69 -0.12 -11.17
CA LEU A 179 -17.75 0.81 -11.58
C LEU A 179 -18.54 0.28 -12.79
N ASP A 180 -17.85 -0.33 -13.75
CA ASP A 180 -18.48 -0.89 -14.95
C ASP A 180 -19.28 -2.16 -14.66
N SER A 181 -18.89 -2.92 -13.63
CA SER A 181 -19.54 -4.18 -13.23
C SER A 181 -19.58 -4.34 -11.71
N PRO A 182 -20.49 -3.64 -11.01
CA PRO A 182 -20.56 -3.62 -9.55
C PRO A 182 -20.84 -4.99 -8.92
N GLU A 183 -21.49 -5.90 -9.64
CA GLU A 183 -21.84 -7.24 -9.16
C GLU A 183 -20.64 -8.20 -9.09
N ALA A 184 -19.51 -7.85 -9.73
CA ALA A 184 -18.32 -8.70 -9.79
C ALA A 184 -17.49 -8.70 -8.49
N PHE A 185 -17.73 -7.74 -7.59
CA PHE A 185 -16.96 -7.57 -6.36
C PHE A 185 -17.87 -7.36 -5.16
N SER A 186 -17.45 -7.85 -3.99
CA SER A 186 -18.20 -7.59 -2.76
C SER A 186 -18.10 -6.13 -2.33
N LEU A 187 -19.22 -5.52 -1.95
CA LEU A 187 -19.26 -4.12 -1.52
C LEU A 187 -18.33 -3.85 -0.31
N ASP A 188 -18.23 -4.80 0.63
CA ASP A 188 -17.33 -4.71 1.78
C ASP A 188 -15.85 -4.66 1.37
N LEU A 189 -15.47 -5.42 0.34
CA LEU A 189 -14.11 -5.40 -0.20
C LEU A 189 -13.79 -4.02 -0.79
N VAL A 190 -14.69 -3.48 -1.59
CA VAL A 190 -14.50 -2.17 -2.24
C VAL A 190 -14.45 -1.04 -1.22
N VAL A 191 -15.47 -0.93 -0.36
CA VAL A 191 -15.56 0.13 0.66
C VAL A 191 -14.38 0.06 1.61
N GLY A 192 -14.04 -1.12 2.13
CA GLY A 192 -12.92 -1.28 3.05
C GLY A 192 -11.55 -0.93 2.42
N THR A 193 -11.38 -1.15 1.11
CA THR A 193 -10.16 -0.75 0.39
C THR A 193 -10.06 0.77 0.29
N VAL A 194 -11.14 1.39 -0.17
CA VAL A 194 -11.23 2.83 -0.42
C VAL A 194 -11.11 3.62 0.89
N GLU A 195 -11.78 3.20 1.95
CA GLU A 195 -11.67 3.80 3.28
C GLU A 195 -10.24 3.70 3.84
N ALA A 196 -9.60 2.54 3.69
CA ALA A 196 -8.23 2.34 4.14
C ALA A 196 -7.24 3.24 3.39
N LEU A 197 -7.36 3.32 2.06
CA LEU A 197 -6.54 4.20 1.23
C LEU A 197 -6.73 5.67 1.62
N TYR A 198 -7.97 6.13 1.82
CA TYR A 198 -8.26 7.49 2.26
C TYR A 198 -7.68 7.78 3.65
N LYS A 199 -7.74 6.81 4.57
CA LYS A 199 -7.16 6.94 5.91
C LYS A 199 -5.63 7.05 5.89
N ILE A 200 -4.96 6.36 4.96
CA ILE A 200 -3.50 6.44 4.79
C ILE A 200 -3.11 7.82 4.26
N ASN A 201 -3.68 8.20 3.11
CA ASN A 201 -3.47 9.50 2.50
C ASN A 201 -4.74 9.93 1.76
N PRO A 202 -5.36 11.07 2.14
CA PRO A 202 -6.50 11.62 1.42
C PRO A 202 -6.25 11.82 -0.07
N ASP A 203 -5.03 12.07 -0.51
CA ASP A 203 -4.73 12.30 -1.93
C ASP A 203 -5.02 11.06 -2.80
N ASN A 204 -5.04 9.85 -2.22
CA ASN A 204 -5.31 8.58 -2.91
C ASN A 204 -6.64 8.53 -3.67
N ILE A 205 -7.53 9.51 -3.48
CA ILE A 205 -8.74 9.72 -4.28
C ILE A 205 -8.44 9.74 -5.78
N TYR A 206 -7.24 10.19 -6.17
CA TYR A 206 -6.83 10.24 -7.58
C TYR A 206 -6.91 8.87 -8.28
N LEU A 207 -6.88 7.76 -7.55
CA LEU A 207 -6.97 6.41 -8.11
C LEU A 207 -8.33 6.15 -8.77
N ASN A 208 -9.42 6.64 -8.17
CA ASN A 208 -10.74 6.64 -8.79
C ASN A 208 -11.70 7.59 -8.03
N PRO A 209 -11.81 8.86 -8.44
CA PRO A 209 -12.59 9.85 -7.67
C PRO A 209 -14.06 9.46 -7.48
N THR A 210 -14.69 8.87 -8.50
CA THR A 210 -16.10 8.45 -8.47
C THR A 210 -16.33 7.35 -7.46
N LEU A 211 -15.45 6.34 -7.42
CA LEU A 211 -15.56 5.23 -6.48
C LEU A 211 -15.41 5.70 -5.02
N PHE A 212 -14.48 6.63 -4.77
CA PHE A 212 -14.28 7.21 -3.43
C PHE A 212 -15.50 8.01 -2.96
N GLN A 213 -16.08 8.84 -3.84
CA GLN A 213 -17.28 9.62 -3.52
C GLN A 213 -18.50 8.75 -3.23
N ASN A 214 -18.67 7.65 -3.96
CA ASN A 214 -19.81 6.75 -3.76
C ASN A 214 -19.67 5.88 -2.50
N SER A 215 -18.43 5.59 -2.08
CA SER A 215 -18.15 4.66 -0.99
C SER A 215 -18.03 5.35 0.38
N ILE A 216 -17.50 6.58 0.44
CA ILE A 216 -17.23 7.29 1.70
C ILE A 216 -18.30 8.35 1.97
N LYS A 217 -19.13 8.14 3.01
CA LYS A 217 -20.27 9.03 3.34
C LYS A 217 -19.88 10.43 3.83
N ASN A 218 -18.70 10.60 4.44
CA ASN A 218 -18.23 11.86 5.05
C ASN A 218 -16.86 12.28 4.48
N MET A 219 -16.77 12.35 3.16
CA MET A 219 -15.51 12.66 2.47
C MET A 219 -15.21 14.16 2.52
N THR A 220 -14.08 14.54 3.10
CA THR A 220 -13.49 15.87 2.88
C THR A 220 -12.88 15.86 1.49
N ILE A 221 -13.56 16.49 0.53
CA ILE A 221 -13.07 16.67 -0.84
C ILE A 221 -11.82 17.56 -0.77
N PRO A 222 -10.65 17.09 -1.22
CA PRO A 222 -9.46 17.93 -1.30
C PRO A 222 -9.71 19.17 -2.16
N CYS A 223 -9.15 20.31 -1.77
CA CYS A 223 -9.37 21.58 -2.47
C CYS A 223 -8.92 21.57 -3.95
N ASN A 224 -8.11 20.59 -4.36
CA ASN A 224 -7.55 20.39 -5.70
C ASN A 224 -8.27 19.29 -6.51
N LEU A 225 -9.58 19.13 -6.32
CA LEU A 225 -10.37 18.10 -7.01
C LEU A 225 -10.18 18.10 -8.54
N ASP A 226 -10.06 19.27 -9.17
CA ASP A 226 -9.86 19.36 -10.62
C ASP A 226 -8.49 18.83 -11.06
N ASP A 227 -7.42 19.08 -10.29
CA ASP A 227 -6.09 18.52 -10.56
C ASP A 227 -6.08 16.99 -10.36
N ILE A 228 -6.76 16.51 -9.33
CA ILE A 228 -6.95 15.08 -9.04
C ILE A 228 -7.70 14.40 -10.21
N ARG A 229 -8.78 15.02 -10.69
CA ARG A 229 -9.55 14.51 -11.85
C ARG A 229 -8.71 14.55 -13.12
N HIS A 230 -7.93 15.60 -13.33
CA HIS A 230 -7.02 15.69 -14.48
C HIS A 230 -5.94 14.60 -14.42
N ARG A 231 -5.34 14.34 -13.25
CA ARG A 231 -4.38 13.25 -13.04
C ARG A 231 -5.01 11.89 -13.35
N HIS A 232 -6.20 11.63 -12.84
CA HIS A 232 -6.94 10.40 -13.13
C HIS A 232 -7.18 10.23 -14.64
N VAL A 233 -7.71 11.26 -15.32
CA VAL A 233 -7.96 11.22 -16.77
C VAL A 233 -6.67 11.00 -17.56
N THR A 234 -5.57 11.62 -17.14
CA THR A 234 -4.26 11.45 -17.78
C THR A 234 -3.75 10.02 -17.64
N LEU A 235 -3.86 9.43 -16.45
CA LEU A 235 -3.44 8.04 -16.19
C LEU A 235 -4.31 7.04 -16.94
N GLU A 236 -5.62 7.24 -16.94
CA GLU A 236 -6.56 6.42 -17.71
C GLU A 236 -6.25 6.48 -19.21
N ALA A 237 -6.03 7.68 -19.76
CA ALA A 237 -5.65 7.84 -21.17
C ALA A 237 -4.31 7.16 -21.49
N LYS A 238 -3.32 7.26 -20.60
CA LYS A 238 -2.03 6.58 -20.75
C LYS A 238 -2.21 5.05 -20.76
N TYR A 239 -3.03 4.52 -19.85
CA TYR A 239 -3.35 3.10 -19.78
C TYR A 239 -4.02 2.60 -21.07
N GLN A 240 -5.06 3.30 -21.55
CA GLN A 240 -5.73 2.93 -22.80
C GLN A 240 -4.75 2.95 -23.99
N LEU A 241 -3.82 3.90 -24.03
CA LEU A 241 -2.80 3.99 -25.06
C LEU A 241 -1.79 2.83 -24.99
N GLU A 242 -1.32 2.47 -23.79
CA GLU A 242 -0.43 1.32 -23.59
C GLU A 242 -1.13 0.01 -23.97
N ARG A 243 -2.42 -0.13 -23.67
CA ARG A 243 -3.22 -1.28 -24.06
C ARG A 243 -3.34 -1.38 -25.58
N LEU A 244 -3.71 -0.29 -26.25
CA LEU A 244 -3.75 -0.20 -27.71
C LEU A 244 -2.39 -0.56 -28.32
N LYS A 245 -1.30 -0.02 -27.78
CA LYS A 245 0.07 -0.33 -28.24
C LYS A 245 0.41 -1.82 -28.08
N ASN A 246 0.03 -2.43 -26.97
CA ASN A 246 0.21 -3.87 -26.74
C ASN A 246 -0.67 -4.72 -27.66
N GLU A 247 -1.83 -4.20 -28.09
CA GLU A 247 -2.70 -4.76 -29.12
C GLU A 247 -2.21 -4.49 -30.56
N GLY A 248 -1.03 -3.88 -30.73
CA GLY A 248 -0.38 -3.64 -32.03
C GLY A 248 -0.78 -2.32 -32.71
N TRP A 249 -1.44 -1.41 -31.98
CA TRP A 249 -1.75 -0.07 -32.48
C TRP A 249 -0.48 0.80 -32.48
N GLU A 250 -0.11 1.33 -33.64
CA GLU A 250 0.93 2.35 -33.77
C GLU A 250 0.29 3.72 -34.13
N PRO A 251 0.72 4.82 -33.49
CA PRO A 251 0.26 6.16 -33.83
C PRO A 251 0.59 6.46 -35.31
N GLY A 252 -0.44 6.57 -36.14
CA GLY A 252 -0.29 6.85 -37.58
C GLY A 252 -0.75 5.74 -38.52
N PHE A 253 -1.03 4.53 -38.03
CA PHE A 253 -1.65 3.48 -38.86
C PHE A 253 -3.18 3.62 -38.91
N SER A 254 -3.65 4.75 -39.45
CA SER A 254 -5.04 4.88 -39.91
C SER A 254 -5.16 4.26 -41.31
N GLN A 255 -5.33 2.95 -41.41
CA GLN A 255 -5.84 2.31 -42.64
C GLN A 255 -7.35 2.49 -42.80
N LEU A 256 -7.89 3.62 -42.37
CA LEU A 256 -9.18 4.09 -42.88
C LEU A 256 -8.94 4.55 -44.32
N LYS A 257 -9.00 3.59 -45.25
CA LYS A 257 -9.38 3.88 -46.64
C LYS A 257 -10.67 4.68 -46.55
N ARG A 258 -10.58 6.01 -46.73
CA ARG A 258 -11.76 6.78 -47.11
C ARG A 258 -12.31 6.08 -48.35
N PRO A 259 -13.58 5.66 -48.37
CA PRO A 259 -14.23 5.40 -49.63
C PRO A 259 -14.17 6.73 -50.37
N SER A 260 -13.39 6.79 -51.46
CA SER A 260 -13.48 7.91 -52.40
C SER A 260 -14.93 7.95 -52.86
N ALA A 261 -15.70 8.90 -52.33
CA ALA A 261 -16.98 9.26 -52.88
C ALA A 261 -16.71 9.73 -54.31
N VAL A 262 -17.04 8.87 -55.26
CA VAL A 262 -17.22 9.24 -56.66
C VAL A 262 -18.37 10.24 -56.65
N ILE A 263 -18.04 11.52 -56.81
CA ILE A 263 -19.00 12.56 -57.16
C ILE A 263 -19.21 12.37 -58.66
N GLU A 264 -20.23 11.60 -59.04
CA GLU A 264 -20.85 11.76 -60.35
C GLU A 264 -21.68 13.05 -60.28
N GLU A 265 -21.20 14.07 -61.00
CA GLU A 265 -21.99 15.26 -61.34
C GLU A 265 -23.12 14.84 -62.28
N ASP A 266 -24.32 14.61 -61.73
CA ASP A 266 -25.56 14.62 -62.52
C ASP A 266 -26.19 16.01 -62.46
N ASP A 267 -25.93 16.76 -63.53
CA ASP A 267 -26.33 18.14 -63.74
C ASP A 267 -27.76 18.16 -64.30
N THR A 268 -28.78 17.96 -63.44
CA THR A 268 -30.18 18.15 -63.81
C THR A 268 -30.74 19.45 -63.22
N GLN A 269 -30.68 20.48 -64.06
CA GLN A 269 -31.35 21.77 -63.91
C GLN A 269 -32.87 21.60 -63.67
N VAL A 270 -33.33 22.01 -62.50
CA VAL A 270 -34.73 22.37 -62.26
C VAL A 270 -34.83 23.89 -62.32
N LYS A 271 -35.40 24.45 -63.41
CA LYS A 271 -36.08 25.74 -63.35
C LYS A 271 -37.20 25.89 -64.39
N SER A 272 -38.39 26.06 -63.82
CA SER A 272 -39.52 26.87 -64.27
C SER A 272 -40.34 26.42 -65.50
N SER A 273 -41.50 25.84 -65.18
CA SER A 273 -42.75 26.02 -65.92
C SER A 273 -43.06 27.51 -66.18
N LYS A 274 -43.25 27.88 -67.45
CA LYS A 274 -44.08 29.02 -67.85
C LYS A 274 -44.91 28.64 -69.08
N ARG A 275 -46.21 28.52 -68.81
CA ARG A 275 -47.41 28.71 -69.63
C ARG A 275 -47.26 28.75 -71.16
N GLN A 276 -48.06 27.89 -71.79
CA GLN A 276 -48.59 27.98 -73.15
C GLN A 276 -49.08 29.40 -73.50
N HIS A 277 -48.79 29.85 -74.72
CA HIS A 277 -49.78 30.51 -75.59
C HIS A 277 -49.34 30.50 -77.07
N HIS A 278 -50.22 29.90 -77.88
CA HIS A 278 -50.65 30.24 -79.24
C HIS A 278 -49.68 30.60 -80.38
N SER A 279 -49.78 29.75 -81.41
CA SER A 279 -50.17 30.03 -82.81
C SER A 279 -49.25 30.82 -83.75
N SER A 280 -49.01 30.10 -84.86
CA SER A 280 -48.81 30.54 -86.26
C SER A 280 -47.45 31.08 -86.66
#